data_AF-A0A7X0MVI1-F1
#
_entry.id   AF-A0A7X0MVI1-F1
#
_cell.length_a   1.000
_cell.length_b   1.000
_cell.length_c   1.000
_cell.angle_alpha   90.00
_cell.angle_beta   90.00
_cell.angle_gamma   90.00
#
_symmetry.space_group_name_H-M   'P 1'
#
loop_
_entity.id
_entity.type
_entity.pdbx_description
1 polymer ?
#
loop_
_entity_poly.entity_id
_entity_poly.type
_entity_poly.pdbx_seq_one_letter_code
_entity_poly.pdbx_strand_id
1 'polypeptide(L)'
;MEAPVAFAPLSKRLAALLFDGVFMAFYFALTVMAINGLALDSSKLESVLIIGVCLSIEPLLVAYTGASLGQHLMKLRVRKVADNRRLNLFQAYWRSAIKILFGLPSLLTVLSSRRYQAIHDMLASSIVVLSAEGISKASYLLHERTDQTALYDYPPAWRRIAMMFVYIVLLFICMALATYLVFSDACLDANRCSIWEQVFNFLLSAGFWIALFVMINYCWKARMPGCRRRLRE
;
A
#
# COMPACT_ATOMS: atom_id res chain seq x y z
N MET A 1 7.72 -13.44 29.15
CA MET A 1 7.08 -12.15 28.83
C MET A 1 7.27 -11.90 27.35
N GLU A 2 6.20 -11.89 26.55
CA GLU A 2 6.31 -11.49 25.15
C GLU A 2 6.75 -10.02 25.10
N ALA A 3 7.84 -9.73 24.39
CA ALA A 3 8.31 -8.35 24.24
C ALA A 3 7.21 -7.49 23.60
N PRO A 4 7.02 -6.24 24.05
CA PRO A 4 5.98 -5.36 23.50
C PRO A 4 6.21 -5.19 21.99
N VAL A 5 5.24 -5.63 21.19
CA VAL A 5 5.30 -5.53 19.74
C VAL A 5 5.03 -4.08 19.34
N ALA A 6 6.11 -3.32 19.10
CA ALA A 6 6.00 -1.95 18.62
C ALA A 6 5.86 -1.93 17.09
N PHE A 7 4.73 -1.41 16.61
CA PHE A 7 4.44 -1.35 15.18
C PHE A 7 5.24 -0.24 14.48
N ALA A 8 5.60 -0.49 13.22
CA ALA A 8 6.35 0.47 12.42
C ALA A 8 5.45 1.63 11.92
N PRO A 9 5.82 2.90 12.17
CA PRO A 9 5.07 4.06 11.70
C PRO A 9 5.14 4.18 10.17
N LEU A 10 4.15 4.88 9.59
CA LEU A 10 4.05 5.06 8.14
C LEU A 10 5.27 5.79 7.56
N SER A 11 5.81 6.80 8.26
CA SER A 11 6.99 7.56 7.81
C SER A 11 8.23 6.67 7.63
N LYS A 12 8.52 5.79 8.60
CA LYS A 12 9.63 4.82 8.48
C LYS A 12 9.40 3.82 7.35
N ARG A 13 8.16 3.39 7.13
CA ARG A 13 7.81 2.49 6.02
C ARG A 13 7.99 3.17 4.65
N LEU A 14 7.62 4.45 4.54
CA LEU A 14 7.84 5.24 3.33
C LEU A 14 9.32 5.48 3.08
N ALA A 15 10.10 5.83 4.11
CA ALA A 15 11.55 5.97 4.00
C ALA A 15 12.21 4.65 3.57
N ALA A 16 11.82 3.52 4.17
CA ALA A 16 12.30 2.20 3.77
C ALA A 16 12.00 1.91 2.30
N LEU A 17 10.80 2.24 1.82
CA LEU A 17 10.41 2.06 0.42
C LEU A 17 11.26 2.93 -0.53
N LEU A 18 11.58 4.16 -0.15
CA LEU A 18 12.45 5.04 -0.94
C LEU A 18 13.86 4.45 -1.06
N PHE A 19 14.43 3.99 0.06
CA PHE A 19 15.73 3.32 0.04
C PHE A 19 15.69 2.03 -0.79
N ASP A 20 14.66 1.19 -0.62
CA ASP A 20 14.46 -0.01 -1.43
C ASP A 20 14.40 0.34 -2.93
N GLY A 21 13.76 1.44 -3.31
CA GLY A 21 13.73 1.92 -4.70
C GLY A 21 15.11 2.29 -5.24
N VAL A 22 15.94 2.98 -4.46
CA VAL A 22 17.32 3.32 -4.83
C VAL A 22 18.17 2.05 -5.00
N PHE A 23 18.09 1.12 -4.05
CA PHE A 23 18.82 -0.15 -4.16
C PHE A 23 18.34 -0.99 -5.33
N MET A 24 17.03 -1.00 -5.60
CA MET A 24 16.45 -1.72 -6.72
C MET A 24 16.93 -1.15 -8.06
N ALA A 25 16.97 0.19 -8.21
CA ALA A 25 17.50 0.84 -9.40
C ALA A 25 19.00 0.55 -9.61
N PHE A 26 19.78 0.64 -8.54
CA PHE A 26 21.21 0.29 -8.58
C PHE A 26 21.42 -1.18 -8.96
N TYR A 27 20.66 -2.08 -8.34
CA TYR A 27 20.76 -3.51 -8.61
C TYR A 27 20.34 -3.85 -10.05
N PHE A 28 19.27 -3.22 -10.55
CA PHE A 28 18.83 -3.35 -11.94
C PHE A 28 19.95 -2.95 -12.91
N ALA A 29 20.58 -1.79 -12.69
CA ALA A 29 21.70 -1.34 -13.52
C ALA A 29 22.87 -2.32 -13.51
N LEU A 30 23.28 -2.82 -12.33
CA LEU A 30 24.34 -3.83 -12.23
C LEU A 30 23.98 -5.13 -12.95
N THR A 31 22.73 -5.58 -12.87
CA THR A 31 22.26 -6.80 -13.52
C THR A 31 22.30 -6.67 -15.04
N VAL A 32 21.85 -5.52 -15.56
CA VAL A 32 21.94 -5.21 -17.00
C VAL A 32 23.41 -5.17 -17.45
N MET A 33 24.30 -4.50 -16.72
CA MET A 33 25.73 -4.46 -17.06
C MET A 33 26.37 -5.85 -17.04
N ALA A 34 26.06 -6.67 -16.04
CA ALA A 34 26.59 -8.02 -15.92
C ALA A 34 26.11 -8.93 -17.06
N ILE A 35 24.82 -8.88 -17.41
CA ILE A 35 24.27 -9.71 -18.48
C ILE A 35 24.78 -9.28 -19.85
N ASN A 36 24.89 -7.98 -20.10
CA ASN A 36 25.52 -7.47 -21.33
C ASN A 36 26.98 -7.91 -21.45
N GLY A 37 27.71 -7.94 -20.33
CA GLY A 37 29.09 -8.44 -20.28
C GLY A 37 29.21 -9.95 -20.56
N LEU A 38 28.15 -10.73 -20.37
CA LEU A 38 28.10 -12.17 -20.66
C LEU A 38 27.75 -12.47 -22.13
N ALA A 39 27.46 -11.46 -22.95
CA ALA A 39 27.13 -11.59 -24.37
C ALA A 39 26.10 -12.71 -24.64
N LEU A 40 24.98 -12.72 -23.90
CA LEU A 40 23.92 -13.69 -24.12
C LEU A 40 23.24 -13.47 -25.47
N ASP A 41 23.33 -14.45 -26.38
CA ASP A 41 22.77 -14.35 -27.74
C ASP A 41 21.23 -14.33 -27.80
N SER A 42 20.54 -14.52 -26.67
CA SER A 42 19.08 -14.60 -26.60
C SER A 42 18.47 -13.44 -25.81
N SER A 43 17.85 -12.50 -26.53
CA SER A 43 17.13 -11.35 -25.95
C SER A 43 16.00 -11.74 -24.98
N LYS A 44 15.37 -12.90 -25.20
CA LYS A 44 14.34 -13.45 -24.31
C LYS A 44 14.93 -13.93 -22.99
N LEU A 45 16.05 -14.67 -23.05
CA LEU A 45 16.72 -15.19 -21.86
C LEU A 45 17.26 -14.04 -21.00
N GLU A 46 17.87 -13.04 -21.62
CA GLU A 46 18.32 -11.82 -20.96
C GLU A 46 17.18 -11.15 -20.17
N SER A 47 16.05 -10.87 -20.84
CA SER A 47 14.91 -10.20 -20.21
C SER A 47 14.36 -10.99 -19.03
N VAL A 48 14.23 -12.32 -19.17
CA VAL A 48 13.76 -13.21 -18.10
C VAL A 48 14.73 -13.21 -16.92
N LEU A 49 16.04 -13.23 -17.16
CA LEU A 49 17.04 -13.18 -16.10
C LEU A 49 17.00 -11.84 -15.36
N ILE A 50 16.98 -10.71 -16.07
CA ILE A 50 16.91 -9.38 -15.46
C ILE A 50 15.68 -9.28 -14.55
N ILE A 51 14.51 -9.61 -15.07
CA ILE A 51 13.24 -9.51 -14.33
C ILE A 51 13.24 -10.51 -13.17
N GLY A 52 13.61 -11.76 -13.43
CA GLY A 52 13.58 -12.84 -12.43
C GLY A 52 14.48 -12.54 -11.24
N VAL A 53 15.69 -12.05 -11.48
CA VAL A 53 16.63 -11.68 -10.42
C VAL A 53 16.12 -10.45 -9.67
N CYS A 54 15.67 -9.41 -10.39
CA CYS A 54 15.17 -8.18 -9.78
C CYS A 54 13.96 -8.44 -8.86
N LEU A 55 13.00 -9.24 -9.30
CA LEU A 55 11.81 -9.58 -8.54
C LEU A 55 12.10 -10.51 -7.34
N SER A 56 13.21 -11.25 -7.38
CA SER A 56 13.53 -12.25 -6.35
C SER A 56 14.27 -11.66 -5.14
N ILE A 57 14.98 -10.55 -5.29
CA ILE A 57 15.83 -10.03 -4.20
C ILE A 57 15.04 -9.64 -2.95
N GLU A 58 13.99 -8.83 -3.11
CA GLU A 58 13.19 -8.41 -1.97
C GLU A 58 12.56 -9.62 -1.23
N PRO A 59 11.81 -10.53 -1.89
CA PRO A 59 11.21 -11.67 -1.20
C PRO A 59 12.25 -12.62 -0.59
N LEU A 60 13.39 -12.83 -1.24
CA LEU A 60 14.48 -13.63 -0.66
C LEU A 60 15.01 -12.97 0.63
N LEU A 61 15.33 -11.68 0.60
CA LEU A 61 15.80 -10.96 1.78
C LEU A 61 14.77 -10.98 2.92
N VAL A 62 13.48 -10.78 2.60
CA VAL A 62 12.41 -10.84 3.60
C VAL A 62 12.27 -12.24 4.19
N ALA A 63 12.33 -13.30 3.39
CA ALA A 63 12.24 -14.67 3.88
C ALA A 63 13.44 -15.03 4.78
N TYR A 64 14.66 -14.74 4.33
CA TYR A 64 15.87 -15.15 5.05
C TYR A 64 16.21 -14.24 6.22
N THR A 65 16.10 -12.93 6.07
CA THR A 65 16.54 -11.98 7.10
C THR A 65 15.37 -11.35 7.87
N GLY A 66 14.14 -11.47 7.36
CA GLY A 66 12.98 -10.81 7.93
C GLY A 66 12.89 -9.32 7.61
N ALA A 67 13.62 -8.81 6.61
CA ALA A 67 13.49 -7.43 6.14
C ALA A 67 14.09 -7.24 4.73
N SER A 68 13.60 -6.26 3.98
CA SER A 68 14.29 -5.71 2.80
C SER A 68 15.49 -4.84 3.21
N LEU A 69 16.32 -4.42 2.24
CA LEU A 69 17.49 -3.57 2.52
C LEU A 69 17.09 -2.24 3.19
N GLY A 70 16.13 -1.53 2.62
CA GLY A 70 15.57 -0.30 3.16
C GLY A 70 14.93 -0.51 4.53
N GLN A 71 14.28 -1.65 4.75
CA GLN A 71 13.75 -2.00 6.07
C GLN A 71 14.86 -2.23 7.10
N HIS A 72 15.98 -2.86 6.74
CA HIS A 72 17.12 -2.99 7.66
C HIS A 72 17.69 -1.62 8.04
N LEU A 73 17.84 -0.72 7.07
CA LEU A 73 18.28 0.66 7.31
C LEU A 73 17.34 1.39 8.26
N MET A 74 16.03 1.24 8.08
CA MET A 74 15.00 1.84 8.93
C MET A 74 14.73 1.06 10.24
N LYS A 75 15.52 0.01 10.52
CA LYS A 75 15.41 -0.84 11.72
C LYS A 75 14.03 -1.47 11.86
N LEU A 76 13.47 -1.91 10.74
CA LEU A 76 12.18 -2.59 10.63
C LEU A 76 12.37 -4.09 10.42
N ARG A 77 11.38 -4.89 10.85
CA ARG A 77 11.33 -6.34 10.60
C ARG A 77 9.92 -6.75 10.21
N VAL A 78 9.82 -7.60 9.20
CA VAL A 78 8.59 -8.28 8.79
C VAL A 78 8.47 -9.59 9.55
N ARG A 79 7.34 -9.77 10.22
CA ARG A 79 7.04 -10.93 11.05
C ARG A 79 5.68 -11.50 10.71
N LYS A 80 5.51 -12.81 10.89
CA LYS A 80 4.23 -13.48 10.73
C LYS A 80 3.32 -13.14 11.91
N VAL A 81 2.03 -12.96 11.63
CA VAL A 81 1.04 -12.55 12.64
C VAL A 81 0.84 -13.60 13.74
N ALA A 82 0.90 -14.88 13.39
CA ALA A 82 0.52 -15.98 14.29
C ALA A 82 1.56 -16.27 15.39
N ASP A 83 2.84 -16.21 15.04
CA ASP A 83 3.94 -16.72 15.88
C ASP A 83 5.14 -15.77 15.96
N ASN A 84 5.03 -14.56 15.38
CA ASN A 84 6.08 -13.56 15.32
C ASN A 84 7.40 -14.08 14.68
N ARG A 85 7.34 -15.15 13.89
CA ARG A 85 8.50 -15.71 13.17
C ARG A 85 8.72 -14.99 11.83
N ARG A 86 9.82 -15.33 11.15
CA ARG A 86 10.06 -14.88 9.76
C ARG A 86 9.03 -15.50 8.82
N LEU A 87 8.76 -14.83 7.71
CA LEU A 87 7.90 -15.37 6.66
C LEU A 87 8.65 -16.53 5.99
N ASN A 88 7.91 -17.56 5.57
CA ASN A 88 8.49 -18.55 4.66
C ASN A 88 8.64 -17.94 3.25
N LEU A 89 9.38 -18.64 2.38
CA LEU A 89 9.68 -18.14 1.03
C LEU A 89 8.41 -17.85 0.22
N PHE A 90 7.44 -18.77 0.26
CA PHE A 90 6.16 -18.60 -0.44
C PHE A 90 5.39 -17.36 0.02
N GLN A 91 5.29 -17.15 1.33
CA GLN A 91 4.63 -15.97 1.91
C GLN A 91 5.35 -14.68 1.53
N ALA A 92 6.68 -14.69 1.47
CA ALA A 92 7.47 -13.54 1.06
C ALA A 92 7.22 -13.18 -0.41
N TYR A 93 7.21 -14.16 -1.31
CA TYR A 93 6.84 -13.94 -2.73
C TYR A 93 5.39 -13.47 -2.89
N TRP A 94 4.45 -14.09 -2.18
CA TRP A 94 3.05 -13.69 -2.19
C TRP A 94 2.87 -12.23 -1.75
N ARG A 95 3.52 -11.86 -0.64
CA ARG A 95 3.58 -10.48 -0.15
C ARG A 95 4.15 -9.53 -1.20
N SER A 96 5.26 -9.88 -1.83
CA SER A 96 5.91 -9.04 -2.85
C SER A 96 5.05 -8.90 -4.12
N ALA A 97 4.38 -9.95 -4.56
CA ALA A 97 3.47 -9.92 -5.70
C ALA A 97 2.30 -8.95 -5.46
N ILE A 98 1.68 -9.01 -4.27
CA ILE A 98 0.61 -8.07 -3.88
C ILE A 98 1.17 -6.64 -3.77
N LYS A 99 2.37 -6.48 -3.23
CA LYS A 99 3.02 -5.16 -3.12
C LYS A 99 3.22 -4.53 -4.51
N ILE A 100 3.65 -5.32 -5.50
CA ILE A 100 3.81 -4.85 -6.89
C ILE A 100 2.46 -4.51 -7.51
N LEU A 101 1.46 -5.38 -7.34
CA LEU A 101 0.13 -5.19 -7.92
C LEU A 101 -0.58 -3.93 -7.39
N PHE A 102 -0.49 -3.67 -6.09
CA PHE A 102 -1.18 -2.55 -5.44
C PHE A 102 -0.31 -1.30 -5.25
N GLY A 103 1.02 -1.42 -5.37
CA GLY A 103 1.97 -0.32 -5.25
C GLY A 103 1.87 0.51 -3.97
N LEU A 104 2.13 1.81 -4.10
CA LEU A 104 2.02 2.81 -3.03
C LEU A 104 0.63 2.88 -2.37
N PRO A 105 -0.50 2.79 -3.11
CA PRO A 105 -1.83 2.74 -2.50
C PRO A 105 -1.98 1.68 -1.41
N SER A 106 -1.25 0.56 -1.49
CA SER A 106 -1.30 -0.49 -0.47
C SER A 106 -0.91 0.01 0.93
N LEU A 107 -0.02 1.00 1.03
CA LEU A 107 0.47 1.56 2.30
C LEU A 107 -0.59 2.40 3.02
N LEU A 108 -1.55 2.98 2.31
CA LEU A 108 -2.55 3.85 2.93
C LEU A 108 -3.41 3.09 3.95
N THR A 109 -3.57 1.77 3.76
CA THR A 109 -4.31 0.91 4.70
C THR A 109 -3.67 0.80 6.08
N VAL A 110 -2.38 1.13 6.23
CA VAL A 110 -1.68 1.24 7.53
C VAL A 110 -2.37 2.25 8.44
N LEU A 111 -2.91 3.33 7.88
CA LEU A 111 -3.63 4.37 8.62
C LEU A 111 -5.00 3.90 9.15
N SER A 112 -5.50 2.77 8.63
CA SER A 112 -6.85 2.30 8.89
C SER A 112 -6.89 0.97 9.66
N SER A 113 -5.90 0.10 9.47
CA SER A 113 -5.87 -1.26 10.02
C SER A 113 -5.49 -1.31 11.50
N ARG A 114 -6.00 -2.31 12.23
CA ARG A 114 -5.80 -2.46 13.68
C ARG A 114 -4.31 -2.59 14.07
N ARG A 115 -3.56 -3.34 13.26
CA ARG A 115 -2.13 -3.67 13.46
C ARG A 115 -1.19 -2.91 12.52
N TYR A 116 -1.61 -1.74 12.01
CA TYR A 116 -0.80 -0.91 11.11
C TYR A 116 -0.27 -1.69 9.89
N GLN A 117 -1.09 -2.58 9.36
CA GLN A 117 -0.81 -3.42 8.20
C GLN A 117 -1.20 -2.72 6.90
N ALA A 118 -0.33 -2.83 5.90
CA ALA A 118 -0.63 -2.56 4.49
C ALA A 118 -1.48 -3.69 3.87
N ILE A 119 -2.00 -3.51 2.65
CA ILE A 119 -2.79 -4.56 1.96
C ILE A 119 -1.97 -5.84 1.81
N HIS A 120 -0.72 -5.71 1.37
CA HIS A 120 0.21 -6.82 1.21
C HIS A 120 0.61 -7.44 2.56
N ASP A 121 0.60 -6.68 3.66
CA ASP A 121 0.81 -7.20 5.01
C ASP A 121 -0.38 -8.11 5.40
N MET A 122 -1.60 -7.62 5.23
CA MET A 122 -2.85 -8.31 5.60
C MET A 122 -3.01 -9.62 4.81
N LEU A 123 -2.88 -9.55 3.48
CA LEU A 123 -3.07 -10.71 2.60
C LEU A 123 -1.96 -11.76 2.74
N ALA A 124 -0.76 -11.36 3.17
CA ALA A 124 0.32 -12.29 3.48
C ALA A 124 0.37 -12.71 4.97
N SER A 125 -0.63 -12.34 5.78
CA SER A 125 -0.68 -12.63 7.23
C SER A 125 0.59 -12.22 7.97
N SER A 126 1.09 -11.02 7.65
CA SER A 126 2.34 -10.47 8.17
C SER A 126 2.16 -9.08 8.76
N ILE A 127 3.08 -8.67 9.64
CA ILE A 127 3.13 -7.36 10.28
C ILE A 127 4.56 -6.82 10.18
N VAL A 128 4.71 -5.50 10.18
CA VAL A 128 6.04 -4.87 10.26
C VAL A 128 6.18 -4.18 11.61
N VAL A 129 7.25 -4.56 12.30
CA VAL A 129 7.55 -4.17 13.67
C VAL A 129 8.91 -3.50 13.72
N LEU A 130 9.15 -2.71 14.75
CA LEU A 130 10.48 -2.17 15.03
C LEU A 130 11.41 -3.30 15.51
N SER A 131 12.67 -3.28 15.09
CA SER A 131 13.71 -4.12 15.70
C SER A 131 14.05 -3.61 17.11
N ALA A 132 14.79 -4.38 17.91
CA ALA A 132 15.23 -3.95 19.24
C ALA A 132 15.94 -2.58 19.21
N GLU A 133 16.83 -2.37 18.25
CA GLU A 133 17.49 -1.08 18.02
C GLU A 133 16.51 0.01 17.52
N GLY A 134 15.51 -0.38 16.73
CA GLY A 134 14.46 0.53 16.28
C GLY A 134 13.57 1.02 17.42
N ILE A 135 13.34 0.18 18.44
CA ILE A 135 12.58 0.51 19.65
C ILE A 135 13.38 1.47 20.53
N SER A 136 14.67 1.21 20.77
CA SER A 136 15.49 2.07 21.65
C SER A 136 15.66 3.50 21.12
N LYS A 137 15.63 3.68 19.79
CA LYS A 137 15.74 4.99 19.12
C LYS A 137 14.38 5.65 18.82
N ALA A 138 13.26 5.00 19.12
CA ALA A 138 11.95 5.55 18.78
C ALA A 138 11.52 6.63 19.77
N SER A 139 11.07 7.79 19.25
CA SER A 139 10.48 8.85 20.06
C SER A 139 9.09 8.48 20.62
N TYR A 140 8.35 7.64 19.90
CA TYR A 140 7.08 7.08 20.34
C TYR A 140 6.90 5.65 19.82
N LEU A 141 6.22 4.81 20.60
CA LEU A 141 5.92 3.42 20.26
C LEU A 141 4.45 3.29 19.87
N LEU A 142 4.22 2.79 18.65
CA LEU A 142 2.87 2.47 18.20
C LEU A 142 2.44 1.12 18.77
N HIS A 143 1.42 1.16 19.61
CA HIS A 143 0.73 -0.02 20.14
C HIS A 143 -0.47 -0.37 19.25
N GLU A 144 -0.94 -1.60 19.33
CA GLU A 144 -2.11 -2.06 18.59
C GLU A 144 -3.30 -1.10 18.84
N ARG A 145 -4.01 -0.70 17.78
CA ARG A 145 -5.19 0.15 17.94
C ARG A 145 -6.24 -0.63 18.72
N THR A 146 -6.79 -0.02 19.78
CA THR A 146 -7.89 -0.61 20.54
C THR A 146 -9.07 -0.87 19.62
N ASP A 147 -9.55 -2.12 19.65
CA ASP A 147 -10.62 -2.54 18.77
C ASP A 147 -11.94 -2.00 19.30
N GLN A 148 -12.44 -0.95 18.65
CA GLN A 148 -13.76 -0.41 18.98
C GLN A 148 -14.90 -1.38 18.62
N THR A 149 -14.63 -2.52 17.96
CA THR A 149 -15.69 -3.47 17.61
C THR A 149 -16.47 -4.00 18.81
N ALA A 150 -15.86 -4.08 20.00
CA ALA A 150 -16.57 -4.48 21.20
C ALA A 150 -17.65 -3.46 21.65
N LEU A 151 -17.48 -2.18 21.29
CA LEU A 151 -18.35 -1.08 21.74
C LEU A 151 -19.48 -0.76 20.76
N TYR A 152 -19.39 -1.23 19.51
CA TYR A 152 -20.33 -0.85 18.46
C TYR A 152 -20.90 -2.06 17.75
N ASP A 153 -22.21 -2.01 17.46
CA ASP A 153 -22.87 -2.94 16.56
C ASP A 153 -22.68 -2.48 15.11
N TYR A 154 -22.07 -3.36 14.32
CA TYR A 154 -21.79 -3.12 12.92
C TYR A 154 -22.89 -3.69 12.02
N PRO A 155 -23.34 -2.94 11.00
CA PRO A 155 -24.22 -3.49 9.99
C PRO A 155 -23.52 -4.63 9.21
N PRO A 156 -24.31 -5.57 8.65
CA PRO A 156 -23.76 -6.71 7.93
C PRO A 156 -22.90 -6.26 6.74
N ALA A 157 -21.91 -7.07 6.39
CA ALA A 157 -20.93 -6.74 5.34
C ALA A 157 -21.60 -6.41 4.00
N TRP A 158 -22.64 -7.15 3.60
CA TRP A 158 -23.36 -6.90 2.35
C TRP A 158 -23.99 -5.50 2.28
N ARG A 159 -24.55 -4.99 3.39
CA ARG A 159 -25.13 -3.65 3.45
C ARG A 159 -24.05 -2.58 3.29
N ARG A 160 -22.87 -2.80 3.87
CA ARG A 160 -21.72 -1.90 3.69
C ARG A 160 -21.23 -1.90 2.24
N ILE A 161 -21.14 -3.08 1.62
CA ILE A 161 -20.75 -3.21 0.20
C ILE A 161 -21.77 -2.52 -0.70
N ALA A 162 -23.07 -2.73 -0.48
CA ALA A 162 -24.14 -2.08 -1.24
C ALA A 162 -24.07 -0.54 -1.14
N MET A 163 -23.95 0.00 0.08
CA MET A 163 -23.81 1.45 0.27
C MET A 163 -22.51 1.99 -0.35
N MET A 164 -21.41 1.24 -0.26
CA MET A 164 -20.14 1.61 -0.90
C MET A 164 -20.31 1.73 -2.42
N PHE A 165 -21.01 0.79 -3.05
CA PHE A 165 -21.30 0.85 -4.48
C PHE A 165 -22.14 2.08 -4.84
N VAL A 166 -23.22 2.35 -4.08
CA VAL A 166 -24.07 3.53 -4.28
C VAL A 166 -23.25 4.83 -4.21
N TYR A 167 -22.39 4.97 -3.20
CA TYR A 167 -21.57 6.18 -3.06
C TYR A 167 -20.53 6.31 -4.17
N ILE A 168 -19.95 5.21 -4.66
CA ILE A 168 -19.03 5.23 -5.81
C ILE A 168 -19.77 5.70 -7.06
N VAL A 169 -20.97 5.18 -7.34
CA VAL A 169 -21.79 5.61 -8.49
C VAL A 169 -22.11 7.10 -8.40
N LEU A 170 -22.54 7.58 -7.23
CA LEU A 170 -22.80 9.01 -7.01
C LEU A 170 -21.55 9.86 -7.22
N LEU A 171 -20.38 9.40 -6.76
CA LEU A 171 -19.11 10.10 -6.96
C LEU A 171 -18.76 10.21 -8.46
N PHE A 172 -18.96 9.14 -9.24
CA PHE A 172 -18.74 9.15 -10.69
C PHE A 172 -19.70 10.12 -11.39
N ILE A 173 -20.98 10.14 -11.03
CA ILE A 173 -21.95 11.10 -11.59
C ILE A 173 -21.54 12.53 -11.28
N CYS A 174 -21.18 12.83 -10.03
CA CYS A 174 -20.71 14.15 -9.63
C CYS A 174 -19.42 14.56 -10.37
N MET A 175 -18.49 13.63 -10.56
CA MET A 175 -17.25 13.86 -11.30
C MET A 175 -17.53 14.18 -12.77
N ALA A 176 -18.37 13.36 -13.43
CA ALA A 176 -18.76 13.59 -14.82
C ALA A 176 -19.44 14.94 -15.02
N LEU A 177 -20.36 15.31 -14.11
CA LEU A 177 -21.01 16.62 -14.12
C LEU A 177 -20.00 17.75 -13.90
N ALA A 178 -19.07 17.61 -12.96
CA ALA A 178 -18.04 18.61 -12.72
C ALA A 178 -17.12 18.78 -13.94
N THR A 179 -16.73 17.69 -14.60
CA THR A 179 -15.97 17.74 -15.86
C THR A 179 -16.77 18.41 -16.97
N TYR A 180 -18.07 18.15 -17.09
CA TYR A 180 -18.89 18.83 -18.09
C TYR A 180 -19.03 20.34 -17.83
N LEU A 181 -19.14 20.76 -16.55
CA LEU A 181 -19.35 22.16 -16.18
C LEU A 181 -18.07 23.01 -16.19
N VAL A 182 -16.91 22.40 -15.96
CA VAL A 182 -15.63 23.13 -15.82
C VAL A 182 -14.88 23.25 -17.14
N PHE A 183 -15.04 22.30 -18.06
CA PHE A 183 -14.23 22.20 -19.26
C PHE A 183 -15.00 22.67 -20.50
N SER A 184 -14.29 23.35 -21.40
CA SER A 184 -14.88 23.78 -22.68
C SER A 184 -15.06 22.61 -23.64
N ASP A 185 -16.01 22.73 -24.58
CA ASP A 185 -16.24 21.75 -25.64
C ASP A 185 -14.97 21.50 -26.47
N ALA A 186 -14.17 22.54 -26.71
CA ALA A 186 -12.89 22.43 -27.43
C ALA A 186 -11.87 21.53 -26.68
N CYS A 187 -11.88 21.56 -25.35
CA CYS A 187 -11.05 20.67 -24.54
C CYS A 187 -11.63 19.24 -24.53
N LEU A 188 -12.94 19.07 -24.41
CA LEU A 188 -13.59 17.76 -24.35
C LEU A 188 -13.52 17.00 -25.69
N ASP A 189 -13.77 17.67 -26.82
CA ASP A 189 -13.88 17.02 -28.12
C ASP A 189 -12.55 16.96 -28.88
N ALA A 190 -11.75 18.02 -28.81
CA ALA A 190 -10.53 18.16 -29.61
C ALA A 190 -9.23 18.01 -28.79
N ASN A 191 -9.33 17.78 -27.47
CA ASN A 191 -8.20 17.69 -26.54
C ASN A 191 -7.27 18.93 -26.58
N ARG A 192 -7.83 20.09 -26.97
CA ARG A 192 -7.12 21.37 -27.04
C ARG A 192 -7.37 22.18 -25.78
N CYS A 193 -6.91 21.65 -24.65
CA CYS A 193 -7.15 22.23 -23.34
C CYS A 193 -6.16 23.37 -23.04
N SER A 194 -6.68 24.47 -22.53
CA SER A 194 -5.88 25.55 -21.94
C SER A 194 -5.06 25.04 -20.74
N ILE A 195 -4.01 25.77 -20.39
CA ILE A 195 -3.17 25.43 -19.22
C ILE A 195 -4.03 25.35 -17.94
N TRP A 196 -5.00 26.26 -17.78
CA TRP A 196 -5.90 26.25 -16.63
C TRP A 196 -6.79 25.02 -16.59
N GLU A 197 -7.37 24.61 -17.73
CA GLU A 197 -8.14 23.37 -17.82
C GLU A 197 -7.26 22.15 -17.46
N GLN A 198 -6.01 22.08 -17.94
CA GLN A 198 -5.12 20.98 -17.58
C GLN A 198 -4.84 20.92 -16.06
N VAL A 199 -4.60 22.07 -15.43
CA VAL A 199 -4.42 22.16 -13.98
C VAL A 199 -5.69 21.71 -13.25
N PHE A 200 -6.87 22.17 -13.68
CA PHE A 200 -8.14 21.73 -13.11
C PHE A 200 -8.36 20.23 -13.31
N ASN A 201 -8.04 19.67 -14.46
CA ASN A 201 -8.19 18.23 -14.73
C ASN A 201 -7.34 17.40 -13.78
N PHE A 202 -6.10 17.83 -13.57
CA PHE A 202 -5.23 17.19 -12.61
C PHE A 202 -5.79 17.26 -11.18
N LEU A 203 -6.25 18.43 -10.74
CA LEU A 203 -6.83 18.60 -9.40
C LEU A 203 -8.13 17.81 -9.21
N LEU A 204 -9.02 17.83 -10.20
CA LEU A 204 -10.29 17.09 -10.21
C LEU A 204 -10.02 15.58 -10.11
N SER A 205 -9.07 15.10 -10.92
CA SER A 205 -8.64 13.70 -10.93
C SER A 205 -8.01 13.28 -9.59
N ALA A 206 -7.09 14.08 -9.05
CA ALA A 206 -6.48 13.81 -7.75
C ALA A 206 -7.54 13.80 -6.63
N GLY A 207 -8.45 14.78 -6.64
CA GLY A 207 -9.58 14.88 -5.72
C GLY A 207 -10.50 13.65 -5.78
N PHE A 208 -10.80 13.17 -6.98
CA PHE A 208 -11.60 11.95 -7.18
C PHE A 208 -10.96 10.72 -6.52
N TRP A 209 -9.65 10.50 -6.72
CA TRP A 209 -8.94 9.38 -6.10
C TRP A 209 -8.90 9.49 -4.57
N ILE A 210 -8.69 10.69 -4.03
CA ILE A 210 -8.73 10.94 -2.58
C ILE A 210 -10.12 10.65 -2.03
N ALA A 211 -11.17 11.16 -2.69
CA ALA A 211 -12.56 10.97 -2.29
C ALA A 211 -12.94 9.49 -2.28
N LEU A 212 -12.57 8.74 -3.33
CA LEU A 212 -12.80 7.31 -3.44
C LEU A 212 -12.12 6.55 -2.28
N PHE A 213 -10.87 6.87 -1.97
CA PHE A 213 -10.15 6.25 -0.85
C PHE A 213 -10.79 6.55 0.51
N VAL A 214 -11.13 7.82 0.77
CA VAL A 214 -11.77 8.26 2.02
C VAL A 214 -13.13 7.57 2.18
N MET A 215 -13.94 7.57 1.12
CA MET A 215 -15.25 6.95 1.08
C MET A 215 -15.20 5.45 1.38
N ILE A 216 -14.33 4.69 0.71
CA ILE A 216 -14.17 3.25 0.98
C ILE A 216 -13.81 3.01 2.45
N ASN A 217 -12.86 3.78 3.00
CA ASN A 217 -12.44 3.64 4.39
C ASN A 217 -13.56 3.99 5.39
N TYR A 218 -14.30 5.08 5.15
CA TYR A 218 -15.38 5.51 6.03
C TYR A 218 -16.60 4.58 5.95
N CYS A 219 -16.89 4.03 4.77
CA CYS A 219 -17.95 3.05 4.59
C CYS A 219 -17.61 1.75 5.32
N TRP A 220 -16.36 1.28 5.17
CA TRP A 220 -15.89 0.07 5.83
C TRP A 220 -15.92 0.19 7.35
N LYS A 221 -15.52 1.35 7.88
CA LYS A 221 -15.61 1.71 9.31
C LYS A 221 -17.03 2.01 9.78
N ALA A 222 -18.03 1.87 8.91
CA ALA A 222 -19.43 2.10 9.25
C ALA A 222 -19.66 3.51 9.83
N ARG A 223 -19.05 4.54 9.24
CA ARG A 223 -19.20 5.94 9.67
C ARG A 223 -20.07 6.78 8.75
N MET A 224 -20.30 6.33 7.52
CA MET A 224 -21.16 7.04 6.58
C MET A 224 -22.65 6.78 6.80
N PRO A 225 -23.52 7.71 6.39
CA PRO A 225 -24.97 7.51 6.38
C PRO A 225 -25.36 6.19 5.68
N GLY A 226 -26.41 5.54 6.15
CA GLY A 226 -26.89 4.24 5.63
C GLY A 226 -26.04 3.01 5.98
N CYS A 227 -24.76 3.18 6.34
CA CYS A 227 -23.90 2.14 6.91
C CYS A 227 -23.41 2.47 8.33
N ARG A 228 -24.02 3.42 9.03
CA ARG A 228 -23.54 3.93 10.33
C ARG A 228 -23.66 2.85 11.42
N ARG A 229 -22.55 2.55 12.11
CA ARG A 229 -22.50 1.71 13.30
C ARG A 229 -23.28 2.34 14.45
N ARG A 230 -23.87 1.52 15.32
CA ARG A 230 -24.59 1.96 16.52
C ARG A 230 -23.78 1.64 17.75
N LEU A 231 -23.88 2.47 18.79
CA LEU A 231 -23.28 2.14 20.08
C LEU A 231 -24.06 0.95 20.65
N ARG A 232 -23.36 -0.04 21.16
CA ARG A 232 -23.98 -1.17 21.84
C ARG A 232 -24.37 -0.71 23.24
N GLU A 233 -25.67 -0.69 23.52
CA GLU A 233 -26.24 -0.36 24.84
C GLU A 233 -26.00 -1.48 25.85
#